data_AF-A0A7C6Z6B4-F1
#
_entry.id   AF-A0A7C6Z6B4-F1
#
_cell.length_a   1.000
_cell.length_b   1.000
_cell.length_c   1.000
_cell.angle_alpha   90.00
_cell.angle_beta   90.00
_cell.angle_gamma   90.00
#
_symmetry.space_group_name_H-M   'P 1'
#
loop_
_entity.id
_entity.type
_entity.pdbx_description
1 polymer ?
#
loop_
_entity_poly.entity_id
_entity_poly.type
_entity_poly.pdbx_seq_one_letter_code
_entity_poly.pdbx_strand_id
1 'polypeptide(L)'
;MAATLLSLSAQSEVNARKMIGIERRRLMQKGRKLAITTIVFTLSLGLVIGAGYYKSSIGDGGSFNLNLPQKDTGKVKTVTVNLDEQGLLKKLFQPDLIEVRSHAITNKSNKDYNLQFELTDNSLPVRMSVKDDAWDEKNNTLNRPLKPGQKVNFNMYFDVSKELSNTSEIYDGRLNVLDYTTKEQLGYVPIKIVNTNMASDGNKDCCAP
;
A
#
# COMPACT_ATOMS: atom_id res chain seq x y z
N MET A 1 -81.74 0.32 27.95
CA MET A 1 -80.79 1.44 27.73
C MET A 1 -79.47 1.27 28.47
N ALA A 2 -79.44 0.88 29.76
CA ALA A 2 -78.19 0.72 30.52
C ALA A 2 -77.20 -0.32 29.97
N ALA A 3 -77.69 -1.49 29.53
CA ALA A 3 -76.83 -2.54 28.95
C ALA A 3 -76.13 -2.11 27.65
N THR A 4 -76.81 -1.30 26.83
CA THR A 4 -76.25 -0.76 25.58
C THR A 4 -75.11 0.22 25.89
N LEU A 5 -75.30 1.11 26.87
CA LEU A 5 -74.26 2.07 27.27
C LEU A 5 -73.01 1.39 27.85
N LEU A 6 -73.18 0.32 28.65
CA LEU A 6 -72.07 -0.48 29.17
C LEU A 6 -71.32 -1.24 28.07
N SER A 7 -72.02 -1.75 27.06
CA SER A 7 -71.37 -2.42 25.93
C SER A 7 -70.56 -1.45 25.06
N LEU A 8 -71.02 -0.21 24.89
CA LEU A 8 -70.29 0.83 24.16
C LEU A 8 -69.05 1.32 24.91
N SER A 9 -69.11 1.46 26.24
CA SER A 9 -67.94 1.87 27.04
C SER A 9 -66.86 0.78 27.06
N ALA A 10 -67.25 -0.49 27.19
CA ALA A 10 -66.31 -1.60 27.12
C ALA A 10 -65.64 -1.69 25.73
N GLN A 11 -66.40 -1.48 24.66
CA GLN A 11 -65.86 -1.50 23.30
C GLN A 11 -64.92 -0.32 23.02
N SER A 12 -65.22 0.87 23.57
CA SER A 12 -64.36 2.05 23.41
C SER A 12 -63.02 1.90 24.13
N GLU A 13 -63.00 1.31 25.33
CA GLU A 13 -61.77 1.00 26.07
C GLU A 13 -60.89 -0.02 25.35
N VAL A 14 -61.49 -1.09 24.80
CA VAL A 14 -60.76 -2.10 24.03
C VAL A 14 -60.13 -1.49 22.78
N ASN A 15 -60.86 -0.62 22.07
CA ASN A 15 -60.34 0.08 20.90
C ASN A 15 -59.21 1.04 21.26
N ALA A 16 -59.32 1.79 22.37
CA ALA A 16 -58.27 2.69 22.85
C ALA A 16 -56.98 1.94 23.20
N ARG A 17 -57.09 0.80 23.92
CA ARG A 17 -55.94 -0.05 24.25
C ARG A 17 -55.26 -0.63 23.01
N LYS A 18 -56.05 -1.04 22.01
CA LYS A 18 -55.53 -1.54 20.73
C LYS A 18 -54.80 -0.46 19.96
N MET A 19 -55.32 0.78 19.94
CA MET A 19 -54.68 1.91 19.29
C MET A 19 -53.33 2.27 19.94
N ILE A 20 -53.28 2.35 21.27
CA ILE A 20 -52.04 2.59 22.04
C ILE A 20 -50.99 1.51 21.75
N GLY A 21 -51.41 0.24 21.65
CA GLY A 21 -50.52 -0.88 21.30
C GLY A 21 -49.98 -0.83 19.86
N ILE A 22 -50.74 -0.28 18.91
CA ILE A 22 -50.28 -0.07 17.52
C ILE A 22 -49.30 1.10 17.47
N GLU A 23 -49.61 2.19 18.18
CA GLU A 23 -48.78 3.40 18.22
C GLU A 23 -47.43 3.14 18.87
N ARG A 24 -47.40 2.39 19.98
CA ARG A 24 -46.14 1.92 20.61
C ARG A 24 -45.30 1.05 19.67
N ARG A 25 -45.92 0.12 18.93
CA ARG A 25 -45.21 -0.71 17.95
C ARG A 25 -44.64 0.12 16.79
N ARG A 26 -45.38 1.13 16.32
CA ARG A 26 -44.93 2.05 15.28
C ARG A 26 -43.76 2.91 15.75
N LEU A 27 -43.81 3.42 16.98
CA LEU A 27 -42.73 4.20 17.59
C LEU A 27 -41.47 3.35 17.79
N MET A 28 -41.61 2.11 18.30
CA MET A 28 -40.48 1.18 18.43
C MET A 28 -39.87 0.80 17.09
N GLN A 29 -40.67 0.58 16.05
CA GLN A 29 -40.16 0.31 14.70
C GLN A 29 -39.43 1.52 14.09
N LYS A 30 -39.92 2.74 14.31
CA LYS A 30 -39.22 3.96 13.89
C LYS A 30 -37.88 4.14 14.61
N GLY A 31 -37.85 3.92 15.92
CA GLY A 31 -36.60 3.96 16.72
C GLY A 31 -35.58 2.92 16.28
N ARG A 32 -36.01 1.68 16.01
CA ARG A 32 -35.12 0.62 15.49
C ARG A 32 -34.57 0.97 14.11
N LYS A 33 -35.40 1.49 13.21
CA LYS A 33 -34.95 1.93 11.88
C LYS A 33 -33.94 3.07 12.00
N LEU A 34 -34.21 4.06 12.85
CA LEU A 34 -33.29 5.18 13.09
C LEU A 34 -31.93 4.69 13.62
N ALA A 35 -31.93 3.81 14.63
CA ALA A 35 -30.70 3.25 15.19
C ALA A 35 -29.88 2.47 14.16
N ILE A 36 -30.54 1.62 13.34
CA ILE A 36 -29.87 0.88 12.26
C ILE A 36 -29.26 1.86 11.25
N THR A 37 -30.02 2.88 10.82
CA THR A 37 -29.50 3.87 9.86
C THR A 37 -28.30 4.63 10.42
N THR A 38 -28.31 5.02 11.69
CA THR A 38 -27.17 5.68 12.34
C THR A 38 -25.94 4.78 12.37
N ILE A 39 -26.09 3.51 12.77
CA ILE A 39 -24.97 2.56 12.81
C ILE A 39 -24.38 2.36 11.40
N VAL A 40 -25.23 2.14 10.39
CA VAL A 40 -24.79 1.96 9.00
C VAL A 40 -24.07 3.21 8.49
N PHE A 41 -24.57 4.40 8.81
CA PHE A 41 -23.94 5.67 8.43
C PHE A 41 -22.58 5.88 9.11
N THR A 42 -22.46 5.57 10.40
CA THR A 42 -21.17 5.67 11.11
C THR A 42 -20.15 4.66 10.57
N LEU A 43 -20.58 3.43 10.29
CA LEU A 43 -19.72 2.41 9.69
C LEU A 43 -19.27 2.79 8.28
N SER A 44 -20.17 3.29 7.44
CA SER A 44 -19.82 3.71 6.08
C SER A 44 -18.90 4.92 6.07
N LEU A 45 -19.12 5.90 6.97
CA LEU A 45 -18.21 7.04 7.13
C LEU A 45 -16.83 6.59 7.62
N GLY A 46 -16.78 5.65 8.57
CA GLY A 46 -15.54 5.04 9.04
C GLY A 46 -14.78 4.31 7.93
N LEU A 47 -15.48 3.58 7.05
CA LEU A 47 -14.87 2.91 5.90
C LEU A 47 -14.29 3.91 4.88
N VAL A 48 -15.00 5.01 4.58
CA VAL A 48 -14.51 6.03 3.64
C VAL A 48 -13.27 6.73 4.19
N ILE A 49 -13.29 7.14 5.46
CA ILE A 49 -12.15 7.78 6.12
C ILE A 49 -10.97 6.79 6.21
N GLY A 50 -11.25 5.54 6.61
CA GLY A 50 -10.26 4.47 6.69
C GLY A 50 -9.58 4.17 5.35
N ALA A 51 -10.35 4.09 4.26
CA ALA A 51 -9.82 3.86 2.92
C ALA A 51 -8.94 5.02 2.40
N GLY A 52 -9.33 6.26 2.70
CA GLY A 52 -8.54 7.45 2.36
C GLY A 52 -7.19 7.47 3.07
N TYR A 53 -7.19 7.19 4.38
CA TYR A 53 -5.96 7.13 5.18
C TYR A 53 -5.07 5.95 4.77
N TYR A 54 -5.66 4.79 4.46
CA TYR A 54 -4.94 3.61 3.96
C TYR A 54 -4.14 3.91 2.69
N LYS A 55 -4.76 4.57 1.69
CA LYS A 55 -4.06 4.95 0.44
C LYS A 55 -2.86 5.86 0.69
N SER A 56 -2.92 6.74 1.68
CA SER A 56 -1.81 7.64 2.02
C SER A 56 -0.68 6.90 2.76
N SER A 57 -1.00 5.88 3.56
CA SER A 57 -0.02 5.12 4.36
C SER A 57 0.77 4.05 3.59
N ILE A 58 0.38 3.73 2.35
CA ILE A 58 1.10 2.77 1.49
C ILE A 58 2.37 3.42 0.87
N GLY A 59 2.46 4.76 0.89
CA GLY A 59 3.42 5.56 0.12
C GLY A 59 4.87 5.62 0.58
N ASP A 60 5.26 4.98 1.69
CA ASP A 60 6.59 5.14 2.30
C ASP A 60 7.65 4.19 1.70
N GLY A 61 7.61 4.00 0.38
CA GLY A 61 8.58 3.24 -0.39
C GLY A 61 9.70 4.11 -0.94
N GLY A 62 10.88 3.53 -1.15
CA GLY A 62 12.00 4.23 -1.80
C GLY A 62 11.64 4.64 -3.23
N SER A 63 12.09 5.82 -3.68
CA SER A 63 11.83 6.26 -5.05
C SER A 63 13.05 6.80 -5.78
N PHE A 64 13.11 6.58 -7.09
CA PHE A 64 14.23 7.04 -7.91
C PHE A 64 13.82 7.52 -9.31
N ASN A 65 14.72 8.26 -9.94
CA ASN A 65 14.68 8.58 -11.36
C ASN A 65 15.97 8.08 -12.01
N LEU A 66 15.87 7.54 -13.22
CA LEU A 66 17.01 7.04 -13.97
C LEU A 66 16.97 7.53 -15.41
N ASN A 67 18.07 8.08 -15.89
CA ASN A 67 18.24 8.47 -17.29
C ASN A 67 19.22 7.50 -17.95
N LEU A 68 18.82 6.88 -19.06
CA LEU A 68 19.60 5.89 -19.80
C LEU A 68 20.19 6.49 -21.09
N PRO A 69 21.43 6.13 -21.47
CA PRO A 69 22.41 5.45 -20.64
C PRO A 69 22.95 6.41 -19.57
N GLN A 70 23.19 5.88 -18.39
CA GLN A 70 23.76 6.58 -17.24
C GLN A 70 25.28 6.47 -17.30
N LYS A 71 25.94 7.53 -17.76
CA LYS A 71 27.41 7.55 -17.94
C LYS A 71 28.20 7.90 -16.66
N ASP A 72 27.57 8.59 -15.71
CA ASP A 72 28.21 9.07 -14.49
C ASP A 72 27.90 8.16 -13.28
N THR A 73 28.78 7.19 -13.02
CA THR A 73 28.65 6.24 -11.89
C THR A 73 28.80 6.92 -10.51
N GLY A 74 29.49 8.05 -10.42
CA GLY A 74 29.73 8.77 -9.16
C GLY A 74 28.57 9.64 -8.64
N LYS A 75 27.47 9.79 -9.39
CA LYS A 75 26.33 10.66 -9.01
C LYS A 75 25.03 9.90 -8.77
N VAL A 76 25.07 8.57 -8.75
CA VAL A 76 23.88 7.75 -8.53
C VAL A 76 23.53 7.77 -7.05
N LYS A 77 22.41 8.40 -6.69
CA LYS A 77 21.91 8.39 -5.30
C LYS A 77 21.42 6.99 -4.94
N THR A 78 21.89 6.45 -3.83
CA THR A 78 21.37 5.22 -3.23
C THR A 78 19.92 5.44 -2.79
N VAL A 79 19.05 4.51 -3.14
CA VAL A 79 17.69 4.45 -2.61
C VAL A 79 17.75 3.75 -1.26
N THR A 80 17.67 4.52 -0.18
CA THR A 80 17.60 3.97 1.17
C THR A 80 16.15 3.93 1.62
N VAL A 81 15.71 2.76 2.10
CA VAL A 81 14.39 2.57 2.71
C VAL A 81 14.57 2.14 4.15
N ASN A 82 13.93 2.85 5.07
CA ASN A 82 13.91 2.50 6.48
C ASN A 82 12.58 1.83 6.83
N LEU A 83 12.62 0.59 7.32
CA LEU A 83 11.44 -0.13 7.76
C LEU A 83 10.71 0.56 8.92
N ASP A 84 11.44 1.25 9.79
CA ASP A 84 10.81 1.89 10.94
C ASP A 84 10.02 3.16 10.57
N GLU A 85 10.39 3.83 9.49
CA GLU A 85 9.71 5.04 9.05
C GLU A 85 8.37 4.75 8.34
N GLN A 86 8.01 3.48 8.15
CA GLN A 86 6.73 3.11 7.56
C GLN A 86 5.55 3.42 8.48
N GLY A 87 4.47 3.98 7.91
CA GLY A 87 3.25 4.30 8.64
C GLY A 87 2.65 3.11 9.44
N LEU A 88 2.09 3.42 10.61
CA LEU A 88 1.53 2.44 11.57
C LEU A 88 0.55 1.43 10.96
N LEU A 89 -0.26 1.86 9.99
CA LEU A 89 -1.20 0.96 9.31
C LEU A 89 -0.51 -0.04 8.38
N LYS A 90 0.56 0.38 7.69
CA LYS A 90 1.35 -0.52 6.83
C LYS A 90 2.05 -1.58 7.67
N LYS A 91 2.62 -1.20 8.82
CA LYS A 91 3.17 -2.12 9.81
C LYS A 91 2.15 -3.15 10.33
N LEU A 92 0.88 -2.78 10.41
CA LEU A 92 -0.16 -3.69 10.92
C LEU A 92 -0.67 -4.69 9.87
N PHE A 93 -0.85 -4.25 8.63
CA PHE A 93 -1.48 -5.06 7.58
C PHE A 93 -0.48 -5.70 6.59
N GLN A 94 0.69 -5.10 6.40
CA GLN A 94 1.73 -5.55 5.48
C GLN A 94 3.15 -5.21 6.01
N PRO A 95 3.55 -5.71 7.19
CA PRO A 95 4.86 -5.41 7.77
C PRO A 95 6.04 -5.91 6.90
N ASP A 96 5.79 -6.95 6.12
CA ASP A 96 6.81 -7.75 5.44
C ASP A 96 7.01 -7.32 3.98
N LEU A 97 6.37 -6.24 3.50
CA LEU A 97 6.42 -5.83 2.09
C LEU A 97 6.97 -4.42 1.91
N ILE A 98 8.10 -4.30 1.20
CA ILE A 98 8.73 -3.02 0.88
C ILE A 98 8.62 -2.75 -0.61
N GLU A 99 8.02 -1.62 -0.96
CA GLU A 99 7.97 -1.15 -2.35
C GLU A 99 9.12 -0.18 -2.61
N VAL A 100 9.86 -0.41 -3.69
CA VAL A 100 10.76 0.59 -4.29
C VAL A 100 10.24 0.87 -5.70
N ARG A 101 10.07 2.14 -6.04
CA ARG A 101 9.47 2.54 -7.32
C ARG A 101 10.30 3.56 -8.07
N SER A 102 10.27 3.49 -9.38
CA SER A 102 10.78 4.56 -10.22
C SER A 102 9.67 5.57 -10.53
N HIS A 103 10.01 6.85 -10.39
CA HIS A 103 9.19 7.93 -10.94
C HIS A 103 9.24 7.91 -12.47
N ALA A 104 10.45 7.75 -13.02
CA ALA A 104 10.66 7.54 -14.44
C ALA A 104 12.04 6.91 -14.69
N ILE A 105 12.06 5.92 -15.57
CA ILE A 105 13.26 5.48 -16.29
C ILE A 105 13.13 6.05 -17.72
N THR A 106 14.00 6.99 -18.08
CA THR A 106 13.91 7.75 -19.34
C THR A 106 15.05 7.38 -20.27
N ASN A 107 14.76 7.02 -21.52
CA ASN A 107 15.78 6.93 -22.55
C ASN A 107 16.16 8.35 -23.03
N LYS A 108 17.36 8.81 -22.69
CA LYS A 108 17.91 10.11 -23.09
C LYS A 108 18.87 10.02 -24.26
N SER A 109 19.06 8.84 -24.82
CA SER A 109 19.90 8.63 -25.99
C SER A 109 19.15 8.86 -27.30
N ASN A 110 19.86 8.67 -28.41
CA ASN A 110 19.32 8.64 -29.76
C ASN A 110 19.13 7.21 -30.31
N LYS A 111 19.22 6.18 -29.45
CA LYS A 111 19.04 4.78 -29.81
C LYS A 111 17.83 4.20 -29.09
N ASP A 112 17.22 3.19 -29.69
CA ASP A 112 16.19 2.37 -29.05
C ASP A 112 16.85 1.35 -28.12
N TYR A 113 16.24 1.06 -26.97
CA TYR A 113 16.73 0.03 -26.03
C TYR A 113 15.65 -0.98 -25.70
N ASN A 114 15.99 -2.27 -25.76
CA ASN A 114 15.16 -3.33 -25.19
C ASN A 114 15.58 -3.51 -23.73
N LEU A 115 14.73 -3.17 -22.76
CA LEU A 115 15.18 -3.14 -21.36
C LEU A 115 15.09 -4.51 -20.70
N GLN A 116 16.11 -4.85 -19.93
CA GLN A 116 16.11 -5.95 -18.96
C GLN A 116 16.51 -5.42 -17.59
N PHE A 117 15.87 -5.94 -16.54
CA PHE A 117 16.12 -5.57 -15.15
C PHE A 117 16.70 -6.75 -14.38
N GLU A 118 17.80 -6.50 -13.65
CA GLU A 118 18.48 -7.54 -12.88
C GLU A 118 18.92 -6.99 -11.51
N LEU A 119 18.77 -7.80 -10.47
CA LEU A 119 19.33 -7.51 -9.16
C LEU A 119 20.68 -8.19 -9.00
N THR A 120 21.62 -7.53 -8.33
CA THR A 120 22.89 -8.18 -7.96
C THR A 120 22.80 -9.08 -6.75
N ASP A 121 21.83 -8.81 -5.86
CA ASP A 121 21.60 -9.60 -4.68
C ASP A 121 20.18 -10.20 -4.75
N ASN A 122 20.10 -11.51 -4.54
CA ASN A 122 18.87 -12.30 -4.54
C ASN A 122 18.61 -12.89 -3.14
N SER A 123 19.21 -12.31 -2.09
CA SER A 123 19.00 -12.67 -0.69
C SER A 123 17.55 -12.54 -0.24
N LEU A 124 16.78 -11.66 -0.91
CA LEU A 124 15.35 -11.49 -0.69
C LEU A 124 14.53 -11.93 -1.90
N PRO A 125 13.34 -12.51 -1.68
CA PRO A 125 12.35 -12.64 -2.74
C PRO A 125 11.92 -11.25 -3.23
N VAL A 126 12.10 -10.99 -4.52
CA VAL A 126 11.70 -9.72 -5.14
C VAL A 126 10.77 -9.96 -6.31
N ARG A 127 9.65 -9.24 -6.33
CA ARG A 127 8.76 -9.16 -7.49
C ARG A 127 8.99 -7.85 -8.21
N MET A 128 9.25 -7.91 -9.52
CA MET A 128 9.39 -6.73 -10.38
C MET A 128 8.15 -6.52 -11.22
N SER A 129 7.79 -5.27 -11.47
CA SER A 129 6.60 -4.95 -12.25
C SER A 129 6.80 -3.66 -13.02
N VAL A 130 6.34 -3.66 -14.26
CA VAL A 130 6.21 -2.46 -15.08
C VAL A 130 4.76 -2.32 -15.47
N LYS A 131 4.23 -1.09 -15.39
CA LYS A 131 2.86 -0.81 -15.85
C LYS A 131 2.83 -0.60 -17.37
N ASP A 132 3.08 -1.68 -18.10
CA ASP A 132 3.14 -1.73 -19.56
C ASP A 132 2.71 -3.12 -20.06
N ASP A 133 1.98 -3.17 -21.16
CA ASP A 133 1.45 -4.42 -21.73
C ASP A 133 2.55 -5.29 -22.36
N ALA A 134 3.68 -4.69 -22.71
CA ALA A 134 4.85 -5.41 -23.21
C ALA A 134 5.77 -5.93 -22.09
N TRP A 135 5.38 -5.82 -20.82
CA TRP A 135 6.17 -6.35 -19.69
C TRP A 135 6.14 -7.89 -19.65
N ASP A 136 7.31 -8.50 -19.59
CA ASP A 136 7.51 -9.93 -19.37
C ASP A 136 8.11 -10.15 -17.98
N GLU A 137 7.25 -10.56 -17.04
CA GLU A 137 7.60 -10.83 -15.65
C GLU A 137 8.54 -12.04 -15.51
N LYS A 138 8.53 -12.99 -16.46
CA LYS A 138 9.38 -14.18 -16.37
C LYS A 138 10.84 -13.84 -16.61
N ASN A 139 11.10 -12.97 -17.59
CA ASN A 139 12.45 -12.59 -17.99
C ASN A 139 12.88 -11.24 -17.40
N ASN A 140 11.98 -10.53 -16.71
CA ASN A 140 12.15 -9.16 -16.26
C ASN A 140 12.53 -8.21 -17.42
N THR A 141 11.85 -8.36 -18.55
CA THR A 141 12.13 -7.62 -19.78
C THR A 141 10.93 -6.79 -20.25
N LEU A 142 11.23 -5.70 -20.93
CA LEU A 142 10.24 -4.98 -21.73
C LEU A 142 10.36 -5.45 -23.19
N ASN A 143 9.39 -6.22 -23.66
CA ASN A 143 9.40 -6.85 -24.99
C ASN A 143 9.15 -5.88 -26.14
N ARG A 144 8.91 -4.61 -25.84
CA ARG A 144 8.94 -3.50 -26.80
C ARG A 144 10.16 -2.62 -26.54
N PRO A 145 10.79 -2.06 -27.59
CA PRO A 145 11.87 -1.11 -27.41
C PRO A 145 11.37 0.18 -26.74
N LEU A 146 12.16 0.71 -25.81
CA LEU A 146 12.01 2.04 -25.26
C LEU A 146 12.74 3.04 -26.18
N LYS A 147 11.96 3.84 -26.92
CA LYS A 147 12.50 4.79 -27.91
C LYS A 147 13.12 6.02 -27.25
N PRO A 148 13.97 6.79 -27.97
CA PRO A 148 14.46 8.10 -27.55
C PRO A 148 13.37 9.00 -26.97
N GLY A 149 13.62 9.54 -25.79
CA GLY A 149 12.71 10.43 -25.06
C GLY A 149 11.56 9.72 -24.31
N GLN A 150 11.32 8.43 -24.56
CA GLN A 150 10.28 7.68 -23.87
C GLN A 150 10.66 7.34 -22.43
N LYS A 151 9.61 7.08 -21.64
CA LYS A 151 9.71 6.77 -20.21
C LYS A 151 8.96 5.50 -19.90
N VAL A 152 9.40 4.83 -18.85
CA VAL A 152 8.70 3.69 -18.25
C VAL A 152 8.73 3.80 -16.74
N ASN A 153 7.68 3.28 -16.10
CA ASN A 153 7.54 3.19 -14.66
C ASN A 153 7.73 1.74 -14.24
N PHE A 154 8.78 1.52 -13.47
CA PHE A 154 9.19 0.26 -12.88
C PHE A 154 8.98 0.30 -11.37
N ASN A 155 8.41 -0.76 -10.82
CA ASN A 155 8.24 -1.00 -9.40
C ASN A 155 8.89 -2.34 -9.04
N MET A 156 9.38 -2.43 -7.81
CA MET A 156 9.84 -3.68 -7.22
C MET A 156 9.34 -3.81 -5.80
N TYR A 157 9.00 -5.02 -5.41
CA TYR A 157 8.43 -5.36 -4.12
C TYR A 157 9.33 -6.39 -3.47
N PHE A 158 9.98 -6.02 -2.37
CA PHE A 158 10.82 -6.89 -1.56
C PHE A 158 9.97 -7.53 -0.48
N ASP A 159 10.01 -8.85 -0.39
CA ASP A 159 9.43 -9.62 0.71
C ASP A 159 10.49 -9.77 1.80
N VAL A 160 10.29 -9.08 2.93
CA VAL A 160 11.20 -9.10 4.08
C VAL A 160 10.60 -10.00 5.14
N SER A 161 11.23 -11.14 5.38
CA SER A 161 10.80 -12.04 6.43
C SER A 161 10.89 -11.37 7.81
N LYS A 162 10.04 -11.80 8.73
CA LYS A 162 10.07 -11.32 10.13
C LYS A 162 11.44 -11.49 10.80
N GLU A 163 12.19 -12.52 10.42
CA GLU A 163 13.54 -12.75 10.95
C GLU A 163 14.49 -11.62 10.54
N LEU A 164 14.47 -11.23 9.27
CA LEU A 164 15.28 -10.14 8.73
C LEU A 164 14.78 -8.78 9.19
N SER A 165 13.50 -8.63 9.50
CA SER A 165 12.98 -7.39 10.08
C SER A 165 13.63 -7.02 11.42
N ASN A 166 14.30 -7.97 12.10
CA ASN A 166 15.03 -7.74 13.34
C ASN A 166 16.52 -7.43 13.15
N THR A 167 17.01 -7.28 11.92
CA THR A 167 18.40 -6.89 11.65
C THR A 167 18.50 -5.42 11.28
N SER A 168 19.63 -4.78 11.60
CA SER A 168 19.87 -3.37 11.25
C SER A 168 20.06 -3.15 9.76
N GLU A 169 20.70 -4.10 9.07
CA GLU A 169 20.86 -4.16 7.63
C GLU A 169 20.12 -5.37 7.07
N ILE A 170 19.24 -5.12 6.11
CA ILE A 170 18.28 -6.10 5.60
C ILE A 170 18.57 -6.44 4.15
N TYR A 171 18.97 -5.44 3.36
CA TYR A 171 19.35 -5.62 1.97
C TYR A 171 20.36 -4.54 1.57
N ASP A 172 21.43 -4.95 0.90
CA ASP A 172 22.39 -4.05 0.27
C ASP A 172 22.75 -4.60 -1.12
N GLY A 173 22.16 -3.99 -2.15
CA GLY A 173 22.34 -4.44 -3.52
C GLY A 173 22.14 -3.33 -4.52
N ARG A 174 22.08 -3.69 -5.81
CA ARG A 174 21.75 -2.75 -6.87
C ARG A 174 20.82 -3.36 -7.90
N LEU A 175 19.96 -2.53 -8.46
CA LEU A 175 19.20 -2.81 -9.66
C LEU A 175 20.03 -2.38 -10.86
N ASN A 176 20.36 -3.30 -11.74
CA ASN A 176 20.96 -3.05 -13.04
C ASN A 176 19.87 -2.93 -14.11
N VAL A 177 20.05 -1.99 -15.01
CA VAL A 177 19.24 -1.86 -16.23
C VAL A 177 20.14 -2.13 -17.42
N LEU A 178 19.81 -3.17 -18.17
CA LEU A 178 20.60 -3.67 -19.29
C LEU A 178 19.83 -3.49 -20.60
N ASP A 179 20.55 -3.43 -21.71
CA ASP A 179 19.98 -3.76 -23.01
C ASP A 179 19.86 -5.29 -23.13
N TYR A 180 18.64 -5.79 -23.25
CA TYR A 180 18.35 -7.22 -23.35
C TYR A 180 19.04 -7.90 -24.53
N THR A 181 19.24 -7.17 -25.62
CA THR A 181 19.80 -7.66 -26.90
C THR A 181 21.31 -7.76 -26.82
N THR A 182 21.97 -6.69 -26.36
CA THR A 182 23.45 -6.60 -26.34
C THR A 182 24.06 -7.01 -25.00
N LYS A 183 23.23 -7.12 -23.95
CA LYS A 183 23.64 -7.28 -22.54
C LYS A 183 24.50 -6.13 -22.01
N GLU A 184 24.52 -4.99 -22.71
CA GLU A 184 25.21 -3.79 -22.26
C GLU A 184 24.50 -3.18 -21.05
N GLN A 185 25.24 -2.83 -20.01
CA GLN A 185 24.67 -2.11 -18.86
C GLN A 185 24.40 -0.65 -19.23
N LEU A 186 23.13 -0.29 -19.26
CA LEU A 186 22.66 1.07 -19.56
C LEU A 186 22.65 1.95 -18.31
N GLY A 187 22.52 1.38 -17.12
CA GLY A 187 22.56 2.12 -15.86
C GLY A 187 22.33 1.23 -14.65
N TYR A 188 22.43 1.80 -13.46
CA TYR A 188 22.11 1.08 -12.23
C TYR A 188 21.58 2.01 -11.14
N VAL A 189 20.97 1.42 -10.12
CA VAL A 189 20.48 2.11 -8.93
C VAL A 189 20.86 1.29 -7.70
N PRO A 190 21.74 1.79 -6.82
CA PRO A 190 21.99 1.16 -5.53
C PRO A 190 20.74 1.23 -4.66
N ILE A 191 20.42 0.14 -3.96
CA ILE A 191 19.25 -0.01 -3.10
C ILE A 191 19.71 -0.56 -1.77
N LYS A 192 19.38 0.14 -0.70
CA LYS A 192 19.67 -0.26 0.68
C LYS A 192 18.39 -0.27 1.50
N ILE A 193 18.14 -1.36 2.21
CA ILE A 193 17.01 -1.51 3.13
C ILE A 193 17.58 -1.71 4.53
N VAL A 194 17.16 -0.87 5.47
CA VAL A 194 17.65 -0.86 6.85
C VAL A 194 16.49 -0.83 7.83
N ASN A 195 16.77 -1.24 9.06
CA ASN A 195 15.90 -1.00 10.20
C ASN A 195 16.68 -0.28 11.31
N THR A 196 16.46 1.02 11.45
CA THR A 196 17.21 1.84 12.41
C THR A 196 16.85 1.55 13.87
N ASN A 197 15.68 0.96 14.16
CA ASN A 197 15.32 0.59 15.53
C ASN A 197 16.20 -0.52 16.09
N MET A 198 16.71 -1.41 15.22
CA MET A 198 17.58 -2.51 15.63
C MET A 198 19.05 -2.07 15.79
N ALA A 199 19.43 -0.93 15.22
CA ALA A 199 20.77 -0.36 15.38
C ALA A 199 21.00 0.26 16.78
N SER A 200 19.95 0.49 17.56
CA SER A 200 20.06 1.11 18.90
C SER A 200 20.41 0.14 20.03
N ASP A 201 20.42 -1.17 19.77
CA ASP A 201 20.73 -2.17 20.79
C ASP A 201 22.24 -2.51 20.86
N GLY A 202 23.05 -1.99 19.92
CA GLY A 202 24.48 -2.24 19.82
C GLY A 202 25.41 -1.18 20.41
N ASN A 203 24.89 -0.09 20.98
CA ASN A 203 25.72 0.98 21.56
C ASN A 203 25.31 1.34 23.00
N LYS A 204 25.28 0.34 23.87
CA LYS A 204 25.46 0.52 25.32
C LYS A 204 26.76 -0.13 25.78
N ASP A 205 27.84 0.09 25.03
CA ASP A 205 29.20 -0.23 25.50
C ASP A 205 30.18 0.65 24.72
N CYS A 206 30.32 1.91 25.12
CA CYS A 206 31.50 2.70 24.83
C CYS A 206 31.61 3.90 25.80
N CYS A 207 32.66 3.85 26.61
CA CYS A 207 33.31 4.96 27.31
C CYS A 207 32.78 5.34 28.72
N ALA A 208 33.16 4.53 29.71
CA ALA A 208 33.83 5.07 30.90
C ALA A 208 35.32 5.26 30.54
N PRO A 209 35.87 6.46 30.71
CA PRO A 209 36.73 6.71 31.87
C PRO A 209 36.22 7.81 32.82
#